data_AF-F8PRP3-F1
#
_entry.id   AF-F8PRP3-F1
#
_cell.length_a   1.000
_cell.length_b   1.000
_cell.length_c   1.000
_cell.angle_alpha   90.00
_cell.angle_beta   90.00
_cell.angle_gamma   90.00
#
_symmetry.space_group_name_H-M   'P 1'
#
loop_
_entity.id
_entity.type
_entity.pdbx_description
1 polymer ?
#
loop_
_entity_poly.entity_id
_entity_poly.type
_entity_poly.pdbx_seq_one_letter_code
_entity_poly.pdbx_strand_id
1 'polypeptide(L)'
;MIVVLKDKESISWRPAKSYPNFRRFSNFFFFLSRPERDIKIAFDEFRSSVHQYNLSEVFNDIVNRDISLFVQTSLLGLARRYPGTRGTSDWQSLEMQQALVTRAAGLFMWVYTAVEFIGDGDVDDPESQREVLFSKSMNLSIQGSPSTILHSLYLQVLNKAYSNRTSPRSLTLFREIVGSFIYIRFGWFTESWTL
;
A
#
# COMPACT_ATOMS: atom_id res chain seq x y z
N MET A 1 10.23 -5.37 4.90
CA MET A 1 11.16 -6.41 5.37
C MET A 1 10.38 -7.70 5.51
N ILE A 2 10.74 -8.72 4.75
CA ILE A 2 10.30 -10.10 5.00
C ILE A 2 11.34 -10.72 5.91
N VAL A 3 10.87 -11.32 6.99
CA VAL A 3 11.73 -12.08 7.90
C VAL A 3 11.28 -13.52 7.91
N VAL A 4 12.22 -14.40 7.63
CA VAL A 4 12.05 -15.84 7.62
C VAL A 4 12.80 -16.40 8.81
N LEU A 5 12.08 -16.92 9.80
CA LEU A 5 12.67 -17.63 10.92
C LEU A 5 12.78 -19.11 10.55
N LYS A 6 13.98 -19.67 10.70
CA LYS A 6 14.18 -21.11 10.66
C LYS A 6 14.52 -21.57 12.08
N ASP A 7 13.83 -22.62 12.52
CA ASP A 7 14.06 -23.18 13.85
C ASP A 7 15.54 -23.56 14.03
N LYS A 8 16.12 -23.11 15.15
CA LYS A 8 17.53 -23.28 15.52
C LYS A 8 17.81 -24.64 16.16
N GLU A 9 16.85 -25.57 16.15
CA GLU A 9 16.97 -26.95 16.64
C GLU A 9 18.02 -27.84 15.92
N SER A 10 18.83 -27.28 15.01
CA SER A 10 20.06 -27.92 14.54
C SER A 10 21.32 -27.54 15.35
N ILE A 11 21.20 -26.68 16.36
CA ILE A 11 22.27 -26.40 17.33
C ILE A 11 22.04 -27.30 18.55
N SER A 12 22.93 -28.29 18.69
CA SER A 12 22.99 -29.35 19.69
C SER A 12 22.28 -29.07 21.02
N TRP A 13 21.03 -29.55 21.15
CA TRP A 13 20.39 -29.75 22.44
C TRP A 13 20.36 -31.25 22.75
N ARG A 14 21.00 -31.68 23.85
CA ARG A 14 20.89 -33.05 24.35
C ARG A 14 19.62 -33.16 25.19
N PRO A 15 18.65 -34.05 24.87
CA PRO A 15 17.49 -34.22 25.72
C PRO A 15 17.82 -35.01 26.96
N ALA A 16 17.63 -34.40 28.13
CA ALA A 16 17.25 -35.16 29.31
C ALA A 16 15.79 -35.60 29.12
N LYS A 17 15.61 -36.88 28.77
CA LYS A 17 14.36 -37.63 28.55
C LYS A 17 13.78 -37.59 27.13
N SER A 18 13.78 -38.77 26.52
CA SER A 18 13.24 -39.08 25.21
C SER A 18 11.72 -39.26 25.31
N TYR A 19 10.96 -38.46 24.55
CA TYR A 19 9.53 -38.65 24.36
C TYR A 19 9.30 -39.29 22.97
N PRO A 20 8.79 -40.53 22.90
CA PRO A 20 8.84 -41.34 21.67
C PRO A 20 7.87 -40.91 20.55
N ASN A 21 7.02 -39.89 20.75
CA ASN A 21 5.95 -39.55 19.81
C ASN A 21 5.90 -38.07 19.38
N PHE A 22 6.90 -37.24 19.68
CA PHE A 22 6.89 -35.86 19.21
C PHE A 22 7.38 -35.80 17.75
N ARG A 23 6.44 -35.67 16.80
CA ARG A 23 6.80 -35.39 15.40
C ARG A 23 7.50 -34.04 15.34
N ARG A 24 8.76 -34.05 14.90
CA ARG A 24 9.58 -32.85 14.72
C ARG A 24 9.03 -32.04 13.54
N PHE A 25 8.22 -31.03 13.81
CA PHE A 25 7.84 -30.05 12.80
C PHE A 25 8.96 -29.01 12.73
N SER A 26 9.61 -28.88 11.57
CA SER A 26 10.44 -27.72 11.29
C SER A 26 9.50 -26.53 11.15
N ASN A 27 9.26 -25.81 12.23
CA ASN A 27 8.37 -24.65 12.20
C ASN A 27 9.07 -23.52 11.43
N PHE A 28 8.48 -23.14 10.31
CA PHE A 28 8.92 -22.02 9.49
C PHE A 28 7.93 -20.88 9.69
N PHE A 29 8.42 -19.69 10.05
CA PHE A 29 7.58 -18.52 10.23
C PHE A 29 7.96 -17.42 9.25
N PHE A 30 6.94 -16.88 8.57
CA PHE A 30 7.07 -15.68 7.74
C PHE A 30 6.54 -14.47 8.52
N PHE A 31 7.34 -13.42 8.62
CA PHE A 31 6.92 -12.12 9.12
C PHE A 31 7.04 -11.08 8.02
N LEU A 32 6.04 -10.23 7.92
CA LEU A 32 6.03 -9.07 7.04
C LEU A 32 5.99 -7.84 7.92
N SER A 33 7.02 -7.00 7.85
CA SER A 33 7.08 -5.75 8.61
C SER A 33 7.58 -4.60 7.75
N ARG A 34 7.28 -3.38 8.19
CA ARG A 34 8.00 -2.21 7.69
C ARG A 34 9.46 -2.24 8.18
N PRO A 35 10.41 -1.68 7.41
CA PRO A 35 11.82 -1.65 7.78
C PRO A 35 12.11 -0.57 8.85
N GLU A 36 11.27 -0.52 9.89
CA GLU A 36 11.38 0.41 11.01
C GLU A 36 12.62 0.07 11.85
N ARG A 37 13.22 1.10 12.45
CA ARG A 37 14.51 0.98 13.16
C ARG A 37 14.44 -0.09 14.25
N ASP A 38 13.42 -0.03 15.09
CA ASP A 38 13.31 -0.91 16.26
C ASP A 38 13.10 -2.37 15.84
N ILE A 39 12.32 -2.59 14.77
CA ILE A 39 12.10 -3.91 14.18
C ILE A 39 13.41 -4.45 13.56
N LYS A 40 14.17 -3.61 12.85
CA LYS A 40 15.48 -3.99 12.31
C LYS A 40 16.46 -4.39 13.40
N ILE A 41 16.57 -3.58 14.46
CA ILE A 41 17.44 -3.87 15.61
C ILE A 41 17.05 -5.21 16.25
N ALA A 42 15.76 -5.41 16.53
CA ALA A 42 15.28 -6.65 17.13
C ALA A 42 15.63 -7.89 16.30
N PHE A 43 15.47 -7.85 14.96
CA PHE A 43 15.81 -8.99 14.11
C PHE A 43 17.29 -9.11 13.79
N ASP A 44 18.07 -8.03 13.93
CA ASP A 44 19.52 -8.06 13.75
C ASP A 44 20.21 -8.91 14.82
N GLU A 45 19.69 -8.93 16.04
CA GLU A 45 20.14 -9.82 17.13
C GLU A 45 20.00 -11.31 16.77
N PHE A 46 19.06 -11.64 15.88
CA PHE A 46 18.78 -13.02 15.47
C PHE A 46 19.34 -13.38 14.07
N ARG A 47 20.22 -12.58 13.46
CA ARG A 47 20.77 -12.83 12.09
C ARG A 47 21.27 -14.25 11.84
N SER A 48 21.73 -14.97 12.86
CA SER A 48 22.19 -16.37 12.74
C SER A 48 21.06 -17.41 12.60
N SER A 49 19.82 -17.06 12.92
CA SER A 49 18.64 -17.94 12.83
C SER A 49 17.61 -17.45 11.80
N VAL A 50 17.89 -16.33 11.14
CA VAL A 50 16.89 -15.51 10.46
C VAL A 50 17.39 -15.07 9.11
N HIS A 51 16.60 -15.34 8.07
CA HIS A 51 16.81 -14.79 6.74
C HIS A 51 15.96 -13.53 6.59
N GLN A 52 16.60 -12.38 6.40
CA GLN A 52 15.92 -11.11 6.19
C GLN A 52 16.00 -10.72 4.71
N TYR A 53 14.88 -10.26 4.14
CA TYR A 53 14.80 -9.71 2.79
C TYR A 53 14.19 -8.31 2.85
N ASN A 54 14.91 -7.31 2.34
CA ASN A 54 14.37 -5.97 2.25
C ASN A 54 13.69 -5.74 0.89
N LEU A 55 12.36 -5.86 0.86
CA LEU A 55 11.58 -5.55 -0.33
C LEU A 55 11.69 -4.09 -0.80
N SER A 56 12.14 -3.17 0.07
CA SER A 56 12.35 -1.77 -0.30
C SER A 56 13.65 -1.55 -1.08
N GLU A 57 14.52 -2.55 -1.17
CA GLU A 57 15.81 -2.50 -1.90
C GLU A 57 15.73 -3.20 -3.27
N VAL A 58 14.55 -3.64 -3.69
CA VAL A 58 14.33 -4.17 -5.04
C VAL A 58 14.59 -3.05 -6.06
N PHE A 59 15.26 -3.39 -7.15
CA PHE A 59 15.59 -2.42 -8.18
C PHE A 59 14.33 -1.81 -8.81
N ASN A 60 14.36 -0.50 -9.02
CA ASN A 60 13.21 0.26 -9.53
C ASN A 60 12.75 -0.18 -10.92
N ASP A 61 13.63 -0.74 -11.74
CA ASP A 61 13.28 -1.29 -13.06
C ASP A 61 12.36 -2.51 -12.94
N ILE A 62 12.63 -3.41 -11.98
CA ILE A 62 11.77 -4.55 -11.67
C ILE A 62 10.41 -4.04 -11.17
N VAL A 63 10.42 -3.11 -10.21
CA VAL A 63 9.19 -2.54 -9.65
C VAL A 63 8.36 -1.86 -10.74
N ASN A 64 8.97 -1.04 -11.58
CA ASN A 64 8.27 -0.34 -12.66
C ASN A 64 7.73 -1.30 -13.72
N ARG A 65 8.44 -2.40 -14.00
CA ARG A 65 7.96 -3.45 -14.90
C ARG A 65 6.70 -4.12 -14.34
N ASP A 66 6.72 -4.49 -13.07
CA ASP A 66 5.58 -5.14 -12.43
C ASP A 66 4.39 -4.18 -12.29
N ILE A 67 4.63 -2.90 -11.99
CA ILE A 67 3.60 -1.85 -12.01
C ILE A 67 3.02 -1.71 -13.42
N SER A 68 3.85 -1.72 -14.47
CA SER A 68 3.40 -1.61 -15.86
C SER A 68 2.47 -2.78 -16.24
N LEU A 69 2.83 -4.01 -15.86
CA LEU A 69 1.99 -5.19 -16.06
C LEU A 69 0.67 -5.10 -15.30
N PHE A 70 0.70 -4.64 -14.05
CA PHE A 70 -0.51 -4.40 -13.26
C PHE A 70 -1.41 -3.36 -13.94
N VAL A 71 -0.87 -2.20 -14.34
CA VAL A 71 -1.62 -1.13 -15.02
C VAL A 71 -2.29 -1.66 -16.28
N GLN A 72 -1.53 -2.35 -17.14
CA GLN A 72 -2.07 -2.90 -18.38
C GLN A 72 -3.24 -3.85 -18.12
N THR A 73 -3.07 -4.78 -17.18
CA THR A 73 -4.10 -5.77 -16.83
C THR A 73 -5.34 -5.11 -16.24
N SER A 74 -5.14 -4.15 -15.34
CA SER A 74 -6.21 -3.41 -14.66
C SER A 74 -7.03 -2.54 -15.63
N LEU A 75 -6.37 -1.78 -16.51
CA LEU A 75 -7.05 -0.95 -17.50
C LEU A 75 -7.83 -1.81 -18.52
N LEU A 76 -7.30 -2.98 -18.90
CA LEU A 76 -8.05 -3.95 -19.71
C LEU A 76 -9.30 -4.46 -18.99
N GLY A 77 -9.22 -4.69 -17.68
CA GLY A 77 -10.35 -5.04 -16.83
C GLY A 77 -11.41 -3.94 -16.80
N LEU A 78 -10.99 -2.69 -16.56
CA LEU A 78 -11.88 -1.52 -16.56
C LEU A 78 -12.58 -1.34 -17.92
N ALA A 79 -11.84 -1.43 -19.03
CA ALA A 79 -12.42 -1.32 -20.37
C ALA A 79 -13.41 -2.45 -20.72
N ARG A 80 -13.36 -3.60 -20.03
CA ARG A 80 -14.39 -4.65 -20.15
C ARG A 80 -15.63 -4.32 -19.32
N ARG A 81 -15.45 -3.78 -18.11
CA ARG A 81 -16.54 -3.38 -17.21
C ARG A 81 -17.33 -2.18 -17.77
N TYR A 82 -16.64 -1.26 -18.44
CA TYR A 82 -17.22 -0.02 -18.97
C TYR A 82 -17.14 0.01 -20.51
N PRO A 83 -17.94 -0.77 -21.24
CA PRO A 83 -17.82 -0.89 -22.71
C PRO A 83 -18.07 0.44 -23.45
N GLY A 84 -18.81 1.38 -22.86
CA GLY A 84 -19.00 2.74 -23.41
C GLY A 84 -17.71 3.55 -23.54
N THR A 85 -16.64 3.14 -22.85
CA THR A 85 -15.31 3.76 -22.93
C THR A 85 -14.44 3.21 -24.06
N ARG A 86 -14.86 2.12 -24.75
CA ARG A 86 -14.05 1.43 -25.78
C ARG A 86 -13.92 2.15 -27.13
N GLY A 87 -14.66 3.25 -27.35
CA GLY A 87 -14.69 3.94 -28.64
C GLY A 87 -14.27 5.42 -28.62
N THR A 88 -14.25 6.03 -27.44
CA THR A 88 -13.94 7.46 -27.24
C THR A 88 -12.68 7.68 -26.38
N SER A 89 -12.22 6.60 -25.74
CA SER A 89 -11.30 6.56 -24.61
C SER A 89 -9.81 6.33 -24.86
N ASP A 90 -8.92 7.30 -24.64
CA ASP A 90 -7.47 7.09 -24.45
C ASP A 90 -7.09 6.14 -23.27
N TRP A 91 -8.03 5.41 -22.65
CA TRP A 91 -7.81 4.53 -21.50
C TRP A 91 -6.81 3.42 -21.72
N GLN A 92 -6.78 2.82 -22.91
CA GLN A 92 -5.79 1.80 -23.27
C GLN A 92 -4.56 2.41 -23.94
N SER A 93 -4.52 3.74 -24.11
CA SER A 93 -3.39 4.39 -24.75
C SER A 93 -2.12 4.12 -23.97
N LEU A 94 -1.02 4.04 -24.70
CA LEU A 94 0.30 3.92 -24.09
C LEU A 94 0.60 5.11 -23.17
N GLU A 95 0.06 6.28 -23.51
CA GLU A 95 0.22 7.52 -22.75
C GLU A 95 -0.44 7.44 -21.36
N MET A 96 -1.68 6.93 -21.29
CA MET A 96 -2.37 6.70 -20.01
C MET A 96 -1.60 5.70 -19.14
N GLN A 97 -1.13 4.60 -19.74
CA GLN A 97 -0.35 3.59 -19.03
C GLN A 97 0.95 4.19 -18.48
N GLN A 98 1.71 4.90 -19.32
CA GLN A 98 2.96 5.55 -18.93
C GLN A 98 2.73 6.61 -17.86
N ALA A 99 1.63 7.36 -17.93
CA ALA A 99 1.32 8.39 -16.96
C ALA A 99 1.02 7.79 -15.57
N LEU A 100 0.28 6.67 -15.50
CA LEU A 100 0.05 5.94 -14.25
C LEU A 100 1.35 5.36 -13.68
N VAL A 101 2.16 4.70 -14.50
CA VAL A 101 3.45 4.12 -14.08
C VAL A 101 4.38 5.21 -13.54
N THR A 102 4.49 6.33 -14.27
CA THR A 102 5.36 7.45 -13.90
C THR A 102 4.91 8.09 -12.59
N ARG A 103 3.61 8.34 -12.43
CA ARG A 103 3.08 8.95 -11.20
C ARG A 103 3.11 8.02 -9.99
N ALA A 104 3.05 6.71 -10.22
CA ALA A 104 3.21 5.74 -9.14
C ALA A 104 4.58 5.85 -8.47
N ALA A 105 5.62 6.28 -9.19
CA ALA A 105 6.98 6.45 -8.66
C ALA A 105 7.46 5.21 -7.84
N GLY A 106 7.18 4.01 -8.36
CA GLY A 106 7.49 2.74 -7.70
C GLY A 106 6.51 2.29 -6.62
N LEU A 107 5.40 3.01 -6.40
CA LEU A 107 4.44 2.72 -5.34
C LEU A 107 3.24 1.94 -5.86
N PHE A 108 3.22 0.63 -5.60
CA PHE A 108 2.08 -0.23 -5.90
C PHE A 108 0.79 0.25 -5.27
N MET A 109 0.82 0.73 -4.03
CA MET A 109 -0.38 1.26 -3.37
C MET A 109 -0.95 2.47 -4.11
N TRP A 110 -0.10 3.29 -4.72
CA TRP A 110 -0.54 4.45 -5.48
C TRP A 110 -1.33 3.99 -6.71
N VAL A 111 -0.75 3.09 -7.51
CA VAL A 111 -1.38 2.64 -8.76
C VAL A 111 -2.63 1.80 -8.51
N TYR A 112 -2.62 0.96 -7.47
CA TYR A 112 -3.79 0.19 -7.05
C TYR A 112 -4.93 1.13 -6.68
N THR A 113 -4.67 2.09 -5.79
CA THR A 113 -5.69 3.05 -5.35
C THR A 113 -6.21 3.90 -6.50
N ALA A 114 -5.34 4.32 -7.42
CA ALA A 114 -5.73 5.09 -8.60
C ALA A 114 -6.66 4.30 -9.52
N VAL A 115 -6.36 3.02 -9.79
CA VAL A 115 -7.20 2.13 -10.59
C VAL A 115 -8.54 1.90 -9.92
N GLU A 116 -8.56 1.60 -8.62
CA GLU A 116 -9.80 1.39 -7.86
C GLU A 116 -10.68 2.64 -7.84
N PHE A 117 -10.07 3.82 -7.68
CA PHE A 117 -10.77 5.10 -7.72
C PHE A 117 -11.41 5.38 -9.08
N ILE A 118 -10.72 5.04 -10.18
CA ILE A 118 -11.27 5.15 -11.54
C ILE A 118 -12.42 4.16 -11.72
N GLY A 119 -12.28 2.93 -11.22
CA GLY A 119 -13.24 1.85 -11.36
C GLY A 119 -14.36 1.82 -10.32
N ASP A 120 -14.55 2.92 -9.60
CA ASP A 120 -15.53 3.01 -8.52
C ASP A 120 -16.96 2.82 -9.06
N GLY A 121 -17.57 1.71 -8.66
CA GLY A 121 -18.91 1.32 -9.10
C GLY A 121 -20.02 2.19 -8.51
N ASP A 122 -19.77 2.88 -7.40
CA ASP A 122 -20.76 3.76 -6.78
C ASP A 122 -20.86 5.10 -7.53
N VAL A 123 -19.76 5.52 -8.17
CA VAL A 123 -19.72 6.71 -9.02
C VAL A 123 -20.13 6.39 -10.45
N ASP A 124 -19.74 5.21 -10.95
CA ASP A 124 -20.07 4.67 -12.28
C ASP A 124 -19.72 5.61 -13.45
N ASP A 125 -18.74 6.49 -13.23
CA ASP A 125 -18.26 7.49 -14.19
C ASP A 125 -16.73 7.51 -14.17
N PRO A 126 -16.07 6.53 -14.83
CA PRO A 126 -14.63 6.45 -14.84
C PRO A 126 -13.98 7.70 -15.44
N GLU A 127 -14.56 8.29 -16.48
CA GLU A 127 -14.00 9.48 -17.17
C GLU A 127 -13.78 10.65 -16.23
N SER A 128 -14.80 11.03 -15.46
CA SER A 128 -14.63 12.13 -14.52
C SER A 128 -13.64 11.80 -13.41
N GLN A 129 -13.53 10.54 -12.99
CA GLN A 129 -12.52 10.11 -12.01
C GLN A 129 -11.11 10.16 -12.56
N ARG A 130 -10.91 9.80 -13.84
CA ARG A 130 -9.63 9.98 -14.53
C ARG A 130 -9.27 11.44 -14.64
N GLU A 131 -10.18 12.31 -15.06
CA GLU A 131 -9.90 13.75 -15.13
C GLU A 131 -9.49 14.32 -13.77
N VAL A 132 -10.14 13.88 -12.69
CA VAL A 132 -9.74 14.23 -11.32
C VAL A 132 -8.31 13.77 -11.05
N LEU A 133 -8.00 12.51 -11.33
CA LEU A 133 -6.66 11.96 -11.14
C LEU A 133 -5.62 12.75 -11.95
N PHE A 134 -5.89 13.07 -13.21
CA PHE A 134 -4.94 13.77 -14.09
C PHE A 134 -4.95 15.29 -14.00
N SER A 135 -5.81 15.87 -13.15
CA SER A 135 -5.91 17.32 -12.97
C SER A 135 -4.59 17.98 -12.58
N LYS A 136 -4.47 19.26 -12.94
CA LYS A 136 -3.24 20.07 -12.84
C LYS A 136 -2.66 20.12 -11.41
N SER A 137 -3.49 19.92 -10.38
CA SER A 137 -3.05 19.86 -8.98
C SER A 137 -2.14 18.66 -8.68
N MET A 138 -2.24 17.56 -9.43
CA MET A 138 -1.46 16.35 -9.18
C MET A 138 -0.07 16.38 -9.81
N ASN A 139 0.10 17.10 -10.93
CA ASN A 139 1.39 17.20 -11.65
C ASN A 139 2.51 17.83 -10.83
N LEU A 140 2.18 18.62 -9.80
CA LEU A 140 3.16 19.24 -8.90
C LEU A 140 3.83 18.25 -7.93
N SER A 141 3.27 17.04 -7.77
CA SER A 141 3.66 16.10 -6.71
C SER A 141 4.65 15.00 -7.13
N ILE A 142 4.99 14.91 -8.43
CA ILE A 142 5.88 13.85 -8.98
C ILE A 142 7.33 13.97 -8.47
N GLN A 143 7.73 15.14 -7.94
CA GLN A 143 9.08 15.42 -7.43
C GLN A 143 9.20 15.24 -5.89
N GLY A 144 8.23 14.60 -5.24
CA GLY A 144 8.16 14.47 -3.78
C GLY A 144 8.73 13.17 -3.21
N SER A 145 8.80 13.09 -1.88
CA SER A 145 9.04 11.82 -1.19
C SER A 145 7.90 10.82 -1.50
N PRO A 146 8.14 9.49 -1.42
CA PRO A 146 7.08 8.51 -1.63
C PRO A 146 5.82 8.75 -0.78
N SER A 147 6.01 9.22 0.46
CA SER A 147 4.92 9.58 1.36
C SER A 147 4.12 10.78 0.85
N THR A 148 4.79 11.78 0.26
CA THR A 148 4.15 12.96 -0.33
C THR A 148 3.31 12.57 -1.54
N ILE A 149 3.83 11.67 -2.39
CA ILE A 149 3.13 11.16 -3.58
C ILE A 149 1.87 10.38 -3.20
N LEU A 150 1.94 9.53 -2.16
CA LEU A 150 0.75 8.85 -1.64
C LEU A 150 -0.22 9.82 -0.96
N HIS A 151 0.30 10.77 -0.20
CA HIS A 151 -0.53 11.76 0.49
C HIS A 151 -1.34 12.60 -0.49
N SER A 152 -0.74 13.03 -1.61
CA SER A 152 -1.47 13.79 -2.63
C SER A 152 -2.60 12.97 -3.28
N LEU A 153 -2.35 11.69 -3.58
CA LEU A 153 -3.38 10.79 -4.09
C LEU A 153 -4.52 10.62 -3.08
N TYR A 154 -4.21 10.25 -1.84
CA TYR A 154 -5.24 10.03 -0.83
C TYR A 154 -6.06 11.28 -0.53
N LEU A 155 -5.43 12.46 -0.43
CA LEU A 155 -6.16 13.71 -0.26
C LEU A 155 -7.12 13.98 -1.40
N GLN A 156 -6.71 13.71 -2.65
CA GLN A 156 -7.56 13.94 -3.80
C GLN A 156 -8.75 12.97 -3.83
N VAL A 157 -8.49 11.68 -3.60
CA VAL A 157 -9.53 10.65 -3.50
C VAL A 157 -10.52 11.01 -2.40
N LEU A 158 -10.02 11.39 -1.22
CA LEU A 158 -10.85 11.79 -0.08
C LEU A 158 -11.67 13.05 -0.39
N ASN A 159 -11.07 14.10 -0.97
CA ASN A 159 -11.79 15.32 -1.32
C ASN A 159 -12.92 15.06 -2.33
N LYS A 160 -12.67 14.18 -3.31
CA LYS A 160 -13.71 13.78 -4.27
C LYS A 160 -14.79 12.95 -3.60
N ALA A 161 -14.42 11.96 -2.79
CA ALA A 161 -15.36 11.11 -2.06
C ALA A 161 -16.23 11.93 -1.09
N TYR A 162 -15.66 12.96 -0.46
CA TYR A 162 -16.32 13.83 0.53
C TYR A 162 -17.24 14.90 -0.11
N SER A 163 -17.33 14.97 -1.44
CA SER A 163 -18.24 15.91 -2.12
C SER A 163 -19.73 15.56 -1.85
N ASN A 164 -20.66 16.41 -2.31
CA ASN A 164 -22.12 16.44 -2.01
C ASN A 164 -22.92 15.11 -2.09
N ARG A 165 -22.30 13.97 -2.40
CA ARG A 165 -22.90 12.63 -2.45
C ARG A 165 -22.60 11.76 -1.23
N THR A 166 -21.83 12.25 -0.25
CA THR A 166 -21.46 11.45 0.92
C THR A 166 -22.67 11.19 1.81
N SER A 167 -22.99 9.92 2.06
CA SER A 167 -24.07 9.57 2.99
C SER A 167 -23.75 10.10 4.40
N PRO A 168 -24.75 10.55 5.17
CA PRO A 168 -24.55 10.97 6.57
C PRO A 168 -23.87 9.89 7.41
N ARG A 169 -24.14 8.61 7.12
CA ARG A 169 -23.53 7.46 7.79
C ARG A 169 -22.03 7.36 7.52
N SER A 170 -21.62 7.54 6.27
CA SER A 170 -20.21 7.52 5.88
C SER A 170 -19.43 8.67 6.53
N LEU A 171 -20.05 9.84 6.67
CA LEU A 171 -19.49 10.99 7.38
C LEU A 171 -19.27 10.69 8.87
N THR A 172 -20.26 10.09 9.53
CA THR A 172 -20.14 9.69 10.94
C THR A 172 -19.03 8.68 11.13
N LEU A 173 -18.99 7.61 10.33
CA LEU A 173 -17.96 6.58 10.42
C LEU A 173 -16.56 7.14 10.16
N PHE A 174 -16.41 8.00 9.15
CA PHE A 174 -15.13 8.66 8.88
C PHE A 174 -14.69 9.51 10.08
N ARG A 175 -15.59 10.32 10.64
CA ARG A 175 -15.29 11.16 11.81
C ARG A 175 -14.94 10.33 13.03
N GLU A 176 -15.65 9.24 13.28
CA GLU A 176 -15.37 8.36 14.42
C GLU A 176 -14.02 7.66 14.28
N ILE A 177 -13.75 7.06 13.12
CA ILE A 177 -12.51 6.31 12.88
C ILE A 177 -11.31 7.25 12.87
N VAL A 178 -11.33 8.26 11.99
CA VAL A 178 -10.21 9.19 11.83
C VAL A 178 -10.07 10.07 13.08
N GLY A 179 -11.18 10.52 13.66
CA GLY A 179 -11.18 11.26 14.91
C GLY A 179 -10.58 10.47 16.06
N SER A 180 -10.88 9.17 16.17
CA SER A 180 -10.26 8.30 17.19
C SER A 180 -8.75 8.15 16.97
N PHE A 181 -8.29 7.98 15.73
CA PHE A 181 -6.85 7.92 15.44
C PHE A 181 -6.13 9.22 15.79
N ILE A 182 -6.71 10.37 15.41
CA ILE A 182 -6.16 11.69 15.77
C ILE A 182 -6.15 11.86 17.28
N TYR A 183 -7.23 11.48 17.97
CA TYR A 183 -7.33 11.55 19.42
C TYR A 183 -6.30 10.65 20.12
N ILE A 184 -6.09 9.41 19.67
CA ILE A 184 -5.06 8.53 20.26
C ILE A 184 -3.66 9.10 20.01
N ARG A 185 -3.41 9.64 18.82
CA ARG A 185 -2.09 10.15 18.45
C ARG A 185 -1.75 11.49 19.10
N PHE A 186 -2.73 12.35 19.35
CA PHE A 186 -2.52 13.73 19.81
C PHE A 186 -3.22 14.09 21.12
N GLY A 187 -4.21 13.30 21.55
CA GLY A 187 -4.99 13.52 22.77
C GLY A 187 -4.22 13.30 24.06
N TRP A 188 -3.02 12.72 24.00
CA TRP A 188 -2.08 12.65 25.12
C TRP A 188 -1.14 13.87 25.21
N PHE A 189 -1.15 14.78 24.23
CA PHE A 189 -0.16 15.87 24.14
C PHE A 189 -0.63 17.21 24.73
N THR A 190 -1.80 17.27 25.37
CA THR A 190 -2.36 18.53 25.92
C THR A 190 -2.00 18.82 27.39
N GLU A 191 -1.23 17.96 28.08
CA GLU A 191 -0.89 18.17 29.50
C GLU A 191 0.55 18.65 29.78
N SER A 192 1.40 18.89 28.78
CA SER A 192 2.82 19.21 29.03
C SER A 192 3.29 20.55 28.43
N TRP A 193 2.54 21.63 28.62
CA TRP A 193 3.07 23.00 28.54
C TRP A 193 2.46 23.89 29.63
N THR A 194 2.95 23.70 30.85
CA THR A 194 3.08 24.79 31.82
C THR A 194 4.51 24.73 32.36
N LEU A 195 5.35 25.66 31.91
CA LEU A 195 6.39 26.36 32.67
C LEU A 195 6.96 27.48 31.80
#